data_AF-X1IUW4-F1
#
_entry.id   AF-X1IUW4-F1
#
_cell.length_a   1.000
_cell.length_b   1.000
_cell.length_c   1.000
_cell.angle_alpha   90.00
_cell.angle_beta   90.00
_cell.angle_gamma   90.00
#
_symmetry.space_group_name_H-M   'P 1'
#
loop_
_entity.id
_entity.type
_entity.pdbx_description
1 polymer ?
#
loop_
_entity_poly.entity_id
_entity_poly.type
_entity_poly.pdbx_seq_one_letter_code
_entity_poly.pdbx_strand_id
1 'polypeptide(L)'
;MLNALSFQPTDRLPKDLGAMRATGISAFAYPRLVEALGLPSRRPKIHDSNQMLALPDLDVLDALGCDVVTIDEWVSNAFEEAEKWQPYDFNG
;
A
#
# COMPACT_ATOMS: atom_id res chain seq x y z
N MET A 1 -6.23 1.59 15.84
CA MET A 1 -7.35 1.75 14.88
C MET A 1 -8.73 1.53 15.51
N LEU A 2 -9.08 0.32 15.98
CA LEU A 2 -10.46 0.01 16.44
C LEU A 2 -10.98 0.95 17.53
N ASN A 3 -10.17 1.25 18.57
CA ASN A 3 -10.55 2.21 19.61
C ASN A 3 -10.86 3.60 19.05
N ALA A 4 -10.08 4.09 18.08
CA ALA A 4 -10.34 5.38 17.44
C ALA A 4 -11.68 5.39 16.68
N LEU A 5 -12.00 4.29 15.97
CA LEU A 5 -13.30 4.12 15.31
C LEU A 5 -14.46 4.05 16.31
N SER A 6 -14.21 3.51 17.51
CA SER A 6 -15.17 3.48 18.62
C SER A 6 -15.17 4.74 19.49
N PHE A 7 -14.50 5.81 19.06
CA PHE A 7 -14.37 7.08 19.79
C PHE A 7 -13.82 6.91 21.22
N GLN A 8 -12.93 5.94 21.41
CA GLN A 8 -12.23 5.67 22.66
C GLN A 8 -10.80 6.23 22.62
N PRO A 9 -10.20 6.56 23.77
CA PRO A 9 -8.80 6.97 23.85
C PRO A 9 -7.85 5.95 23.19
N THR A 10 -6.80 6.46 22.54
CA THR A 10 -5.76 5.66 21.88
C THR A 10 -4.38 6.16 22.24
N ASP A 11 -3.44 5.24 22.45
CA ASP A 11 -2.05 5.57 22.81
C ASP A 11 -1.26 6.16 21.62
N ARG A 12 -1.74 5.95 20.39
CA ARG A 12 -1.20 6.53 19.17
C ARG A 12 -2.30 6.79 18.14
N LEU A 13 -2.06 7.75 17.26
CA LEU A 13 -2.95 8.00 16.12
C LEU A 13 -2.93 6.80 15.15
N PRO A 14 -4.10 6.36 14.64
CA PRO A 14 -4.14 5.38 13.57
C PRO A 14 -3.47 5.90 12.30
N LYS A 15 -2.73 5.04 11.61
CA LYS A 15 -2.10 5.36 10.33
C LYS A 15 -2.62 4.46 9.21
N ASP A 16 -3.09 5.12 8.16
CA ASP A 16 -3.52 4.52 6.90
C ASP A 16 -2.50 4.80 5.80
N LEU A 17 -2.33 3.81 4.92
CA LEU A 17 -1.71 3.94 3.61
C LEU A 17 -2.37 2.93 2.67
N GLY A 18 -3.41 3.36 1.96
CA GLY A 18 -4.10 2.55 0.94
C GLY A 18 -5.33 1.76 1.40
N ALA A 19 -5.90 2.03 2.59
CA ALA A 19 -7.21 1.47 2.96
C ALA A 19 -8.35 2.02 2.11
N MET A 20 -8.21 3.25 1.60
CA MET A 20 -9.04 3.78 0.53
C MET A 20 -8.22 3.86 -0.75
N ARG A 21 -8.81 3.59 -1.91
CA ARG A 21 -8.12 3.60 -3.21
C ARG A 21 -7.32 4.88 -3.45
N ALA A 22 -7.83 6.02 -3.00
CA ALA A 22 -7.18 7.32 -3.15
C ALA A 22 -6.18 7.73 -2.04
N THR A 23 -5.99 6.91 -1.00
CA THR A 23 -5.09 7.21 0.14
C THR A 23 -3.74 6.50 0.06
N GLY A 24 -3.39 5.98 -1.13
CA GLY A 24 -2.12 5.34 -1.41
C GLY A 24 -0.97 6.32 -1.64
N ILE A 25 0.07 5.82 -2.28
CA ILE A 25 1.28 6.56 -2.64
C ILE A 25 1.53 6.51 -4.14
N SER A 26 2.03 7.61 -4.72
CA SER A 26 2.44 7.65 -6.12
C SER A 26 3.33 6.46 -6.48
N ALA A 27 2.95 5.72 -7.52
CA ALA A 27 3.72 4.56 -7.97
C ALA A 27 5.15 4.91 -8.40
N PHE A 28 5.38 6.16 -8.82
CA PHE A 28 6.71 6.66 -9.19
C PHE A 28 7.59 6.99 -7.98
N ALA A 29 6.97 7.42 -6.87
CA ALA A 29 7.68 7.72 -5.63
C ALA A 29 7.92 6.47 -4.77
N TYR A 30 7.09 5.44 -4.94
CA TYR A 30 7.12 4.23 -4.12
C TYR A 30 8.50 3.54 -4.08
N PRO A 31 9.24 3.34 -5.19
CA PRO A 31 10.57 2.72 -5.14
C PRO A 31 11.55 3.46 -4.23
N ARG A 32 11.47 4.80 -4.19
CA ARG A 32 12.32 5.62 -3.31
C ARG A 32 11.93 5.50 -1.85
N LEU A 33 10.64 5.29 -1.55
CA LEU A 33 10.19 4.98 -0.19
C LEU A 33 10.75 3.61 0.26
N VAL A 34 10.63 2.58 -0.59
CA VAL A 34 11.18 1.24 -0.29
C VAL A 34 12.68 1.31 -0.01
N GLU A 35 13.43 2.04 -0.84
CA GLU A 35 14.86 2.29 -0.63
C GLU A 35 15.14 3.03 0.68
N ALA A 36 14.40 4.10 0.97
CA ALA A 36 14.57 4.89 2.20
C ALA A 36 14.26 4.08 3.48
N LEU A 37 13.41 3.06 3.39
CA LEU A 37 13.12 2.12 4.47
C LEU A 37 14.15 0.98 4.57
N GLY A 38 15.13 0.92 3.67
CA GLY A 38 16.16 -0.13 3.64
C GLY A 38 15.62 -1.49 3.20
N LEU A 39 14.50 -1.52 2.48
CA LEU A 39 13.82 -2.75 2.06
C LEU A 39 14.28 -3.22 0.67
N PRO A 40 14.14 -4.53 0.35
CA PRO A 40 14.55 -5.06 -0.95
C PRO A 40 13.83 -4.37 -2.12
N SER A 41 14.60 -3.92 -3.12
CA SER A 41 14.05 -3.27 -4.32
C SER A 41 13.10 -4.20 -5.09
N ARG A 42 11.99 -3.64 -5.58
CA ARG A 42 10.97 -4.35 -6.35
C ARG A 42 10.15 -3.37 -7.20
N ARG A 43 9.39 -3.92 -8.16
CA ARG A 43 8.48 -3.12 -8.99
C ARG A 43 7.21 -2.78 -8.21
N PRO A 44 6.73 -1.53 -8.26
CA PRO A 44 5.43 -1.18 -7.67
C PRO A 44 4.31 -1.94 -8.38
N LYS A 45 3.35 -2.43 -7.61
CA LYS A 45 2.12 -3.04 -8.12
C LYS A 45 1.05 -1.94 -8.26
N ILE A 46 0.40 -1.84 -9.41
CA ILE A 46 -0.61 -0.81 -9.70
C ILE A 46 -1.88 -1.53 -10.19
N HIS A 47 -3.00 -1.34 -9.50
CA HIS A 47 -4.27 -1.98 -9.85
C HIS A 47 -5.24 -1.01 -10.58
N ASP A 48 -5.02 0.30 -10.48
CA ASP A 48 -5.80 1.34 -11.15
C ASP A 48 -4.87 2.29 -11.91
N SER A 49 -4.79 2.11 -13.22
CA SER A 49 -3.93 2.90 -14.11
C SER A 49 -4.37 4.37 -14.24
N ASN A 50 -5.59 4.72 -13.84
CA ASN A 50 -6.01 6.12 -13.84
C ASN A 50 -5.45 6.86 -12.62
N GLN A 51 -5.33 6.19 -11.48
CA GLN A 51 -4.80 6.79 -10.25
C GLN A 51 -3.27 6.72 -10.16
N MET A 52 -2.65 5.68 -10.73
CA MET A 52 -1.20 5.47 -10.68
C MET A 52 -0.64 5.47 -9.25
N LEU A 53 -1.38 4.84 -8.33
CA LEU A 53 -0.98 4.63 -6.95
C LEU A 53 -0.47 3.19 -6.77
N ALA A 54 0.65 3.04 -6.07
CA ALA A 54 1.18 1.74 -5.72
C ALA A 54 0.30 1.09 -4.64
N LEU A 55 0.06 -0.22 -4.79
CA LEU A 55 -0.38 -1.09 -3.72
C LEU A 55 0.80 -1.29 -2.75
N PRO A 56 0.72 -0.82 -1.49
CA PRO A 56 1.84 -0.97 -0.56
C PRO A 56 2.05 -2.43 -0.17
N ASP A 57 3.30 -2.88 -0.20
CA ASP A 57 3.72 -4.16 0.35
C ASP A 57 3.61 -4.19 1.90
N LEU A 58 3.41 -5.38 2.45
CA LEU A 58 3.25 -5.58 3.90
C LEU A 58 4.48 -5.10 4.69
N ASP A 59 5.70 -5.36 4.22
CA ASP A 59 6.92 -4.93 4.90
C ASP A 59 7.07 -3.40 4.93
N VAL A 60 6.54 -2.69 3.94
CA VAL A 60 6.46 -1.22 3.92
C VAL A 60 5.42 -0.73 4.93
N LEU A 61 4.25 -1.38 4.99
CA LEU A 61 3.24 -1.06 6.00
C LEU A 61 3.77 -1.29 7.42
N ASP A 62 4.48 -2.39 7.64
CA ASP A 62 5.10 -2.74 8.92
C ASP A 62 6.21 -1.77 9.30
N ALA A 63 7.11 -1.43 8.37
CA ALA A 63 8.20 -0.48 8.62
C ALA A 63 7.68 0.92 8.95
N LEU A 64 6.54 1.31 8.39
CA LEU A 64 5.86 2.54 8.76
C LEU A 64 5.01 2.34 10.03
N GLY A 65 4.57 1.14 10.36
CA GLY A 65 3.63 0.89 11.46
C GLY A 65 2.21 1.36 11.14
N CYS A 66 1.79 1.19 9.88
CA CYS A 66 0.40 1.35 9.45
C CYS A 66 -0.51 0.30 10.12
N ASP A 67 -1.77 0.63 10.35
CA ASP A 67 -2.70 -0.21 11.13
C ASP A 67 -3.65 -1.05 10.25
N VAL A 68 -3.52 -0.95 8.93
CA VAL A 68 -4.51 -1.46 7.97
C VAL A 68 -3.84 -2.02 6.72
N VAL A 69 -4.56 -2.95 6.10
CA VAL A 69 -4.23 -3.58 4.80
C VAL A 69 -5.37 -3.31 3.83
N THR A 70 -5.08 -3.33 2.54
CA THR A 70 -6.08 -3.20 1.48
C THR A 70 -6.78 -4.54 1.28
N ILE A 71 -8.11 -4.54 1.38
CA ILE A 71 -8.98 -5.64 0.98
C ILE A 71 -10.10 -5.02 0.15
N ASP A 72 -10.02 -5.20 -1.16
CA ASP A 72 -11.02 -4.76 -2.13
C ASP A 72 -11.39 -5.96 -3.04
N GLU A 73 -12.47 -5.84 -3.81
CA GLU A 73 -12.97 -6.88 -4.72
C GLU A 73 -11.89 -7.36 -5.71
N TRP A 74 -11.01 -6.46 -6.14
CA TRP A 74 -10.04 -6.72 -7.20
C TRP A 74 -8.63 -6.97 -6.69
N VAL A 75 -8.28 -6.42 -5.52
CA VAL A 75 -6.90 -6.38 -5.03
C VAL A 75 -6.83 -6.50 -3.51
N SER A 76 -5.87 -7.29 -3.04
CA SER A 76 -5.45 -7.25 -1.64
C SER A 76 -3.93 -7.28 -1.51
N ASN A 77 -3.41 -6.60 -0.48
CA ASN A 77 -2.04 -6.80 -0.02
C ASN A 77 -1.96 -7.66 1.25
N ALA A 78 -3.09 -8.17 1.75
CA ALA A 78 -3.12 -9.12 2.87
C ALA A 78 -2.64 -10.53 2.45
N PHE A 79 -2.68 -10.83 1.14
CA PHE A 79 -2.29 -12.12 0.58
C PHE A 79 -1.43 -11.92 -0.66
N GLU A 80 -0.62 -12.93 -0.99
CA GLU A 80 0.12 -12.95 -2.24
C GLU A 80 -0.75 -13.49 -3.38
N GLU A 81 -1.03 -12.64 -4.36
CA GLU A 81 -1.87 -12.94 -5.54
C GLU A 81 -1.04 -12.75 -6.82
N ALA A 82 0.08 -13.48 -6.95
CA ALA A 82 1.08 -13.29 -8.00
C ALA A 82 0.48 -13.36 -9.42
N GLU A 83 -0.53 -14.21 -9.61
CA GLU A 83 -1.25 -14.43 -10.87
C GLU A 83 -2.04 -13.23 -11.38
N LYS A 84 -2.35 -12.24 -10.52
CA LYS A 84 -3.05 -11.00 -10.91
C LYS A 84 -2.12 -9.96 -11.52
N TRP A 85 -0.80 -10.14 -11.41
CA TRP A 85 0.17 -9.13 -11.78
C TRP A 85 0.91 -9.50 -13.05
N GLN A 86 1.10 -8.50 -13.91
CA GLN A 86 1.90 -8.62 -15.12
C GLN A 86 2.80 -7.40 -15.26
N PRO A 87 3.95 -7.54 -15.94
CA PRO A 87 4.73 -6.39 -16.36
C PRO A 87 3.86 -5.39 -17.14
N TYR A 88 4.05 -4.11 -16.86
CA TYR A 88 3.40 -3.02 -17.56
C TYR A 88 4.46 -2.05 -18.06
N ASP A 89 4.28 -1.56 -19.28
CA ASP A 89 5.03 -0.44 -19.85
C ASP A 89 4.05 0.60 -20.42
N PHE A 90 4.57 1.78 -20.76
CA PHE A 90 3.75 2.85 -21.34
C PHE A 90 3.74 2.80 -22.88
N ASN A 91 3.87 1.60 -23.46
CA ASN A 91 4.12 1.35 -24.88
C ASN A 91 5.49 1.83 -25.40
N GLY A 92 6.53 1.74 -24.55
CA GLY A 92 7.90 2.17 -24.88
C GLY A 92 8.07 3.69 -24.87
#